data_AF-A0A4Q7YXE9-F1
#
_entry.id   AF-A0A4Q7YXE9-F1
#
_cell.length_a   1.000
_cell.length_b   1.000
_cell.length_c   1.000
_cell.angle_alpha   90.00
_cell.angle_beta   90.00
_cell.angle_gamma   90.00
#
_symmetry.space_group_name_H-M   'P 1'
#
loop_
_entity.id
_entity.type
_entity.pdbx_description
1 polymer ?
#
loop_
_entity_poly.entity_id
_entity_poly.type
_entity_poly.pdbx_seq_one_letter_code
_entity_poly.pdbx_strand_id
1 'polypeptide(L)'
;MESFFSRYKNVLVLVAVLLAQTIGLAIQVRRPAEVGAPDGKKVTLFRSWVVGAVTPIERFFDSIGYNVRHGWSNYVDLRDTRQQNRQLNDEVARLRLEQAQLAEDALQGHRLQTMLNFQRNYVTSTVAAQVIGTSGTDQSRVLYLDKGAAEGLKVDQAVMTPDGIVGKIRVAFPHTAQVLLINDPTSGAGVLLASTRIRAILRGSQVGHIVITNLTPDSRIKTGEKVLTSGGDQVYPRGLSVGTIESIAPDPDHQPYTIIQVKPSTNLFQIEEVLVITGTQGDLPAVAQKDLAQGVATAKEIAAAKAAADEAAAEAAARSAAQIIAEKLPSIHEGETAEQSASPDAKPAPTTPAVPKPPPTMHPDRYTTGTTPPASSLKPGAEHEAPSYAPMVPRPERGISQSQPRSEGEDSPPATDAPPAPKQRQPKPESANPDN
;
A
#
# COMPACT_ATOMS: atom_id res chain seq x y z
N MET A 1 62.76 53.04 -30.52
CA MET A 1 63.93 52.68 -31.35
C MET A 1 63.74 51.25 -31.83
N GLU A 2 63.05 51.06 -32.95
CA GLU A 2 63.04 49.76 -33.63
C GLU A 2 64.40 49.60 -34.31
N SER A 3 65.11 48.51 -34.02
CA SER A 3 66.46 48.34 -34.54
C SER A 3 66.41 48.28 -36.07
N PHE A 4 67.26 49.09 -36.71
CA PHE A 4 67.38 49.20 -38.17
C PHE A 4 67.53 47.82 -38.86
N PHE A 5 68.01 46.83 -38.10
CA PHE A 5 68.18 45.42 -38.48
C PHE A 5 66.88 44.63 -38.70
N SER A 6 65.77 44.98 -38.06
CA SER A 6 64.50 44.25 -38.23
C SER A 6 63.80 44.61 -39.54
N ARG A 7 63.83 45.89 -39.92
CA ARG A 7 63.08 46.40 -41.08
C ARG A 7 63.74 46.02 -42.42
N TYR A 8 65.06 45.91 -42.44
CA TYR A 8 65.84 45.51 -43.61
C TYR A 8 66.34 44.07 -43.55
N LYS A 9 65.76 43.22 -42.69
CA LYS A 9 66.23 41.84 -42.47
C LYS A 9 66.41 41.05 -43.77
N ASN A 10 65.46 41.17 -44.70
CA ASN A 10 65.51 40.48 -45.99
C ASN A 10 66.58 41.07 -46.92
N VAL A 11 66.75 42.39 -46.91
CA VAL A 11 67.80 43.09 -47.70
C VAL A 11 69.19 42.76 -47.16
N LEU A 12 69.34 42.68 -45.83
CA LEU A 12 70.60 42.37 -45.16
C LEU A 12 71.00 40.90 -45.42
N VAL A 13 70.04 39.97 -45.44
CA VAL A 13 70.30 38.58 -45.85
C VAL A 13 70.71 38.50 -47.32
N LEU A 14 70.05 39.23 -48.23
CA LEU A 14 70.41 39.24 -49.65
C LEU A 14 71.81 39.83 -49.88
N VAL A 15 72.16 40.91 -49.18
CA VAL A 15 73.50 41.50 -49.21
C VAL A 15 74.54 40.55 -48.62
N ALA A 16 74.23 39.83 -47.55
CA ALA A 16 75.14 38.83 -46.98
C ALA A 16 75.37 37.65 -47.93
N VAL A 17 74.34 37.21 -48.66
CA VAL A 17 74.46 36.14 -49.66
C VAL A 17 75.26 36.62 -50.88
N LEU A 18 75.02 37.83 -51.38
CA LEU A 18 75.83 38.42 -52.45
C LEU A 18 77.29 38.63 -52.02
N LEU A 19 77.53 39.07 -50.78
CA LEU A 19 78.88 39.17 -50.22
C LEU A 19 79.55 37.80 -50.09
N ALA A 20 78.85 36.77 -49.63
CA ALA A 20 79.38 35.42 -49.58
C ALA A 20 79.69 34.87 -50.98
N GLN A 21 78.86 35.17 -51.98
CA GLN A 21 79.03 34.72 -53.35
C GLN A 21 80.19 35.45 -54.05
N THR A 22 80.34 36.76 -53.83
CA THR A 22 81.48 37.56 -54.30
C THR A 22 82.79 37.17 -53.60
N ILE A 23 82.77 36.88 -52.30
CA ILE A 23 83.93 36.35 -51.56
C ILE A 23 84.29 34.95 -52.07
N GLY A 24 83.30 34.09 -52.33
CA GLY A 24 83.51 32.77 -52.94
C GLY A 24 84.20 32.86 -54.30
N LEU A 25 83.78 33.82 -55.14
CA LEU A 25 84.39 34.09 -56.45
C LEU A 25 85.80 34.70 -56.30
N ALA A 26 86.02 35.59 -55.32
CA ALA A 26 87.30 36.22 -55.04
C ALA A 26 88.37 35.21 -54.54
N ILE A 27 87.95 34.17 -53.80
CA ILE A 27 88.85 33.08 -53.36
C ILE A 27 89.22 32.16 -54.53
N GLN A 28 88.41 32.09 -55.60
CA GLN A 28 88.64 31.25 -56.77
C GLN A 28 89.64 31.82 -57.79
N VAL A 29 90.12 33.07 -57.60
CA VAL A 29 91.07 33.74 -58.53
C VAL A 29 92.54 33.39 -58.24
N ARG A 30 92.87 32.67 -57.15
CA ARG A 30 94.25 32.21 -56.88
C ARG A 30 94.45 30.71 -57.08
N ARG A 31 94.55 30.34 -58.37
CA ARG A 31 95.44 29.36 -59.04
C ARG A 31 94.67 28.46 -60.04
N PRO A 32 94.76 28.73 -61.37
CA PRO A 32 94.13 27.91 -62.42
C PRO A 32 94.98 26.70 -62.85
N ALA A 33 94.28 25.56 -62.93
CA ALA A 33 94.44 24.30 -63.71
C ALA A 33 95.68 24.01 -64.61
N GLU A 34 96.06 22.72 -64.68
CA GLU A 34 97.11 22.04 -65.49
C GLU A 34 96.75 22.01 -66.96
N VAL A 35 97.75 22.14 -67.84
CA VAL A 35 97.67 21.60 -69.21
C VAL A 35 99.06 21.14 -69.70
N GLY A 36 99.28 19.81 -69.77
CA GLY A 36 100.22 19.12 -70.68
C GLY A 36 101.73 19.15 -70.36
N ALA A 37 102.27 18.04 -69.81
CA ALA A 37 103.60 17.86 -69.20
C ALA A 37 103.78 18.73 -67.92
N PRO A 38 104.73 18.39 -67.01
CA PRO A 38 104.62 18.65 -65.57
C PRO A 38 104.45 20.14 -65.28
N ASP A 39 103.22 20.54 -64.97
CA ASP A 39 102.93 21.70 -64.14
C ASP A 39 101.43 21.86 -63.90
N GLY A 40 101.03 21.45 -62.70
CA GLY A 40 100.26 22.28 -61.78
C GLY A 40 98.76 22.46 -62.00
N LYS A 41 97.97 21.85 -61.10
CA LYS A 41 96.60 22.20 -60.64
C LYS A 41 95.38 21.53 -61.32
N LYS A 42 94.25 21.25 -60.70
CA LYS A 42 93.75 21.23 -59.32
C LYS A 42 92.31 20.75 -59.51
N VAL A 43 91.91 19.80 -58.68
CA VAL A 43 90.53 19.44 -58.34
C VAL A 43 89.64 20.69 -58.26
N THR A 44 88.44 20.64 -58.84
CA THR A 44 87.37 21.60 -58.51
C THR A 44 86.21 20.90 -57.81
N LEU A 45 86.10 21.22 -56.53
CA LEU A 45 85.19 20.75 -55.49
C LEU A 45 83.74 21.27 -55.69
N PHE A 46 83.21 21.21 -56.92
CA PHE A 46 81.82 21.60 -57.21
C PHE A 46 80.83 20.42 -57.07
N ARG A 47 81.36 19.18 -57.13
CA ARG A 47 80.56 17.95 -57.00
C ARG A 47 80.18 17.59 -55.56
N SER A 48 80.85 18.15 -54.55
CA SER A 48 80.53 17.86 -53.13
C SER A 48 79.41 18.72 -52.55
N TRP A 49 79.07 19.87 -53.15
CA TRP A 49 77.96 20.73 -52.70
C TRP A 49 76.61 20.32 -53.30
N VAL A 50 76.60 19.83 -54.54
CA VAL A 50 75.38 19.40 -55.25
C VAL A 50 74.73 18.16 -54.62
N VAL A 51 75.52 17.28 -54.01
CA VAL A 51 75.00 16.04 -53.39
C VAL A 51 74.42 16.28 -51.97
N GLY A 52 74.77 17.40 -51.32
CA GLY A 52 74.25 17.75 -49.99
C GLY A 52 73.05 18.70 -49.98
N ALA A 53 72.82 19.46 -51.05
CA ALA A 53 71.75 20.46 -51.12
C ALA A 53 70.44 19.97 -51.77
N VAL A 54 70.48 18.85 -52.51
CA VAL A 54 69.34 18.40 -53.35
C VAL A 54 68.46 17.34 -52.66
N THR A 55 68.90 16.71 -51.57
CA THR A 55 68.14 15.64 -50.90
C THR A 55 67.08 16.03 -49.87
N PRO A 56 66.94 17.29 -49.35
CA PRO A 56 65.85 17.61 -48.42
C PRO A 56 64.66 18.36 -49.03
N ILE A 57 64.60 18.58 -50.35
CA ILE A 57 63.46 19.29 -50.99
C ILE A 57 62.38 18.34 -51.52
N GLU A 58 62.72 17.09 -51.84
CA GLU A 58 61.76 16.06 -52.27
C GLU A 58 60.83 15.57 -51.15
N ARG A 59 61.05 15.96 -49.88
CA ARG A 59 60.11 15.66 -48.76
C ARG A 59 59.29 16.85 -48.30
N PHE A 60 59.53 18.05 -48.84
CA PHE A 60 58.85 19.27 -48.40
C PHE A 60 57.57 19.57 -49.21
N PHE A 61 57.51 19.15 -50.48
CA PHE A 61 56.36 19.44 -51.35
C PHE A 61 55.21 18.45 -51.25
N ASP A 62 55.45 17.18 -50.87
CA ASP A 62 54.36 16.20 -50.67
C ASP A 62 53.60 16.38 -49.35
N SER A 63 54.12 17.18 -48.40
CA SER A 63 53.49 17.37 -47.08
C SER A 63 52.49 18.54 -47.02
N ILE A 64 52.45 19.42 -48.03
CA ILE A 64 51.59 20.62 -48.01
C ILE A 64 50.23 20.36 -48.66
N GLY A 65 50.15 19.50 -49.69
CA GLY A 65 48.90 19.16 -50.38
C GLY A 65 47.90 18.36 -49.53
N TYR A 66 48.38 17.56 -48.57
CA TYR A 66 47.50 16.78 -47.69
C TYR A 66 47.04 17.57 -46.46
N ASN A 67 47.75 18.58 -45.97
CA ASN A 67 47.38 19.28 -44.72
C ASN A 67 46.33 20.39 -44.89
N VAL A 68 46.26 21.07 -46.04
CA VAL A 68 45.29 22.16 -46.25
C VAL A 68 43.86 21.63 -46.46
N ARG A 69 43.71 20.46 -47.11
CA ARG A 69 42.39 19.83 -47.32
C ARG A 69 41.80 19.24 -46.03
N HIS A 70 42.65 18.79 -45.09
CA HIS A 70 42.23 18.26 -43.77
C HIS A 70 41.93 19.35 -42.73
N GLY A 71 42.49 20.55 -42.86
CA GLY A 71 42.16 21.68 -41.99
C GLY A 71 40.76 22.25 -42.22
N TRP A 72 40.32 22.30 -43.50
CA TRP A 72 39.00 22.79 -43.86
C TRP A 72 37.87 21.77 -43.65
N SER A 73 38.12 20.46 -43.84
CA SER A 73 37.15 19.42 -43.48
C SER A 73 36.90 19.40 -41.97
N ASN A 74 37.94 19.51 -41.15
CA ASN A 74 37.81 19.48 -39.69
C ASN A 74 36.99 20.65 -39.11
N TYR A 75 36.97 21.83 -39.76
CA TYR A 75 36.15 22.96 -39.29
C TYR A 75 34.67 22.81 -39.65
N VAL A 76 34.37 22.29 -40.86
CA VAL A 76 33.00 21.98 -41.28
C VAL A 76 32.45 20.81 -40.48
N ASP A 77 33.24 19.74 -40.28
CA ASP A 77 32.90 18.60 -39.44
C ASP A 77 32.62 19.01 -37.98
N LEU A 78 33.35 19.99 -37.43
CA LEU A 78 33.09 20.49 -36.07
C LEU A 78 31.76 21.25 -35.95
N ARG A 79 31.33 21.93 -37.02
CA ARG A 79 30.06 22.67 -37.03
C ARG A 79 28.87 21.71 -37.18
N ASP A 80 29.01 20.72 -38.07
CA ASP A 80 28.02 19.66 -38.26
C ASP A 80 27.91 18.76 -37.02
N THR A 81 29.04 18.44 -36.36
CA THR A 81 29.04 17.67 -35.10
C THR A 81 28.29 18.40 -33.98
N ARG A 82 28.45 19.74 -33.86
CA ARG A 82 27.70 20.52 -32.85
C ARG A 82 26.22 20.63 -33.18
N GLN A 83 25.84 20.60 -34.45
CA GLN A 83 24.44 20.61 -34.86
C GLN A 83 23.79 19.23 -34.64
N GLN A 84 24.49 18.16 -34.99
CA GLN A 84 24.09 16.78 -34.72
C GLN A 84 23.98 16.51 -33.23
N ASN A 85 24.93 16.98 -32.41
CA ASN A 85 24.87 16.80 -30.96
C ASN A 85 23.65 17.53 -30.36
N ARG A 86 23.31 18.73 -30.85
CA ARG A 86 22.08 19.43 -30.46
C ARG A 86 20.83 18.66 -30.87
N GLN A 87 20.75 18.21 -32.12
CA GLN A 87 19.62 17.40 -32.61
C GLN A 87 19.46 16.09 -31.82
N LEU A 88 20.55 15.39 -31.54
CA LEU A 88 20.55 14.18 -30.73
C LEU A 88 20.12 14.46 -29.28
N ASN A 89 20.56 15.56 -28.69
CA ASN A 89 20.11 15.94 -27.34
C ASN A 89 18.62 16.27 -27.31
N ASP A 90 18.11 16.97 -28.33
CA ASP A 90 16.69 17.28 -28.48
C ASP A 90 15.86 16.01 -28.69
N GLU A 91 16.37 15.06 -29.50
CA GLU A 91 15.75 13.76 -29.71
C GLU A 91 15.75 12.91 -28.45
N VAL A 92 16.87 12.86 -27.71
CA VAL A 92 16.94 12.18 -26.41
C VAL A 92 15.98 12.81 -25.41
N ALA A 93 15.86 14.15 -25.37
CA ALA A 93 14.91 14.83 -24.50
C ALA A 93 13.47 14.47 -24.85
N ARG A 94 13.14 14.43 -26.15
CA ARG A 94 11.81 14.00 -26.64
C ARG A 94 11.51 12.55 -26.30
N LEU A 95 12.43 11.64 -26.58
CA LEU A 95 12.28 10.20 -26.29
C LEU A 95 12.14 9.94 -24.79
N ARG A 96 12.85 10.69 -23.95
CA ARG A 96 12.69 10.61 -22.48
C ARG A 96 11.30 11.05 -22.02
N LEU A 97 10.75 12.11 -22.63
CA LEU A 97 9.40 12.58 -22.32
C LEU A 97 8.35 11.54 -22.74
N GLU A 98 8.49 10.97 -23.94
CA GLU A 98 7.61 9.91 -24.44
C GLU A 98 7.72 8.64 -23.58
N GLN A 99 8.93 8.26 -23.17
CA GLN A 99 9.13 7.14 -22.25
C GLN A 99 8.47 7.38 -20.89
N ALA A 100 8.52 8.61 -20.37
CA ALA A 100 7.85 8.97 -19.12
C ALA A 100 6.32 8.88 -19.26
N GLN A 101 5.75 9.35 -20.37
CA GLN A 101 4.31 9.23 -20.65
C GLN A 101 3.86 7.77 -20.73
N LEU A 102 4.56 6.94 -21.50
CA LEU A 102 4.24 5.52 -21.63
C LEU A 102 4.37 4.77 -20.30
N ALA A 103 5.34 5.16 -19.46
CA ALA A 103 5.49 4.58 -18.13
C ALA A 103 4.30 4.91 -17.21
N GLU A 104 3.82 6.16 -17.24
CA GLU A 104 2.63 6.57 -16.49
C GLU A 104 1.36 5.87 -16.98
N ASP A 105 1.15 5.81 -18.30
CA ASP A 105 0.00 5.11 -18.89
C ASP A 105 -0.01 3.62 -18.49
N ALA A 106 1.17 2.98 -18.46
CA ALA A 106 1.31 1.60 -18.02
C ALA A 106 0.96 1.42 -16.53
N LEU A 107 1.38 2.36 -15.67
CA LEU A 107 1.04 2.34 -14.24
C LEU A 107 -0.46 2.54 -14.02
N GLN A 108 -1.07 3.48 -14.73
CA GLN A 108 -2.51 3.73 -14.68
C GLN A 108 -3.29 2.49 -15.14
N GLY A 109 -2.89 1.88 -16.27
CA GLY A 109 -3.49 0.64 -16.76
C GLY A 109 -3.44 -0.49 -15.72
N HIS A 110 -2.31 -0.63 -15.02
CA HIS A 110 -2.17 -1.63 -13.96
C HIS A 110 -3.08 -1.35 -12.74
N ARG A 111 -3.19 -0.08 -12.33
CA ARG A 111 -4.08 0.35 -11.23
C ARG A 111 -5.55 0.09 -11.57
N LEU A 112 -6.00 0.54 -12.74
CA LEU A 112 -7.37 0.31 -13.24
C LEU A 112 -7.68 -1.18 -13.34
N GLN A 113 -6.75 -2.00 -13.87
CA GLN A 113 -6.93 -3.45 -13.92
C GLN A 113 -7.10 -4.07 -12.53
N THR A 114 -6.33 -3.60 -11.55
CA THR A 114 -6.44 -4.05 -10.15
C THR A 114 -7.80 -3.68 -9.56
N MET A 115 -8.31 -2.48 -9.85
CA MET A 115 -9.65 -2.05 -9.43
C MET A 115 -10.77 -2.88 -10.07
N LEU A 116 -10.69 -3.14 -11.36
CA LEU A 116 -11.67 -3.99 -12.07
C LEU A 116 -11.66 -5.43 -11.54
N ASN A 117 -10.47 -5.99 -11.28
CA ASN A 117 -10.36 -7.33 -10.69
C ASN A 117 -10.92 -7.36 -9.26
N PHE A 118 -10.70 -6.31 -8.46
CA PHE A 118 -11.26 -6.20 -7.12
C PHE A 118 -12.78 -6.09 -7.14
N GLN A 119 -13.33 -5.28 -8.05
CA GLN A 119 -14.79 -5.16 -8.27
C GLN A 119 -15.43 -6.53 -8.54
N ARG A 120 -14.81 -7.38 -9.37
CA ARG A 120 -15.32 -8.73 -9.69
C ARG A 120 -15.35 -9.66 -8.48
N ASN A 121 -14.44 -9.47 -7.50
CA ASN A 121 -14.22 -10.41 -6.41
C ASN A 121 -14.97 -10.04 -5.12
N TYR A 122 -15.29 -8.77 -4.87
CA TYR A 122 -15.71 -8.31 -3.53
C TYR A 122 -17.02 -7.52 -3.44
N VAL A 123 -17.65 -7.08 -4.54
CA VAL A 123 -18.81 -6.16 -4.43
C VAL A 123 -19.89 -6.35 -5.50
N THR A 124 -21.16 -6.29 -5.08
CA THR A 124 -22.37 -6.48 -5.91
C THR A 124 -22.74 -5.28 -6.79
N SER A 125 -22.20 -4.08 -6.56
CA SER A 125 -22.22 -2.95 -7.50
C SER A 125 -21.25 -1.87 -7.01
N THR A 126 -20.33 -1.44 -7.88
CA THR A 126 -19.44 -0.29 -7.61
C THR A 126 -19.34 0.62 -8.81
N VAL A 127 -19.03 1.89 -8.54
CA VAL A 127 -18.73 2.90 -9.55
C VAL A 127 -17.28 3.32 -9.36
N ALA A 128 -16.47 3.16 -10.41
CA ALA A 128 -15.12 3.70 -10.44
C ALA A 128 -15.18 5.21 -10.71
N ALA A 129 -14.42 5.97 -9.93
CA ALA A 129 -14.34 7.42 -10.03
C ALA A 129 -12.88 7.88 -9.86
N GLN A 130 -12.53 8.95 -10.54
CA GLN A 130 -11.22 9.60 -10.45
C GLN A 130 -11.30 10.77 -9.45
N VAL A 131 -10.21 10.95 -8.71
CA VAL A 131 -10.03 12.07 -7.80
C VAL A 131 -9.62 13.31 -8.61
N ILE A 132 -10.45 14.33 -8.60
CA ILE A 132 -10.23 15.59 -9.34
C ILE A 132 -9.67 16.71 -8.47
N GLY A 133 -9.67 16.52 -7.15
CA GLY A 133 -9.13 17.50 -6.22
C GLY A 133 -9.21 17.04 -4.78
N THR A 134 -8.32 17.59 -3.97
CA THR A 134 -8.34 17.43 -2.51
C THR A 134 -8.54 18.80 -1.89
N SER A 135 -9.34 18.86 -0.83
CA SER A 135 -9.56 20.07 -0.05
C SER A 135 -9.51 19.70 1.41
N GLY A 136 -8.54 20.24 2.12
CA GLY A 136 -8.34 19.96 3.53
C GLY A 136 -7.99 21.22 4.29
N THR A 137 -8.79 21.59 5.28
CA THR A 137 -8.31 22.37 6.43
C THR A 137 -7.97 21.41 7.55
N ASP A 138 -7.27 21.85 8.59
CA ASP A 138 -7.01 21.02 9.78
C ASP A 138 -8.31 20.53 10.44
N GLN A 139 -9.42 21.23 10.20
CA GLN A 139 -10.75 20.92 10.72
C GLN A 139 -11.61 20.05 9.79
N SER A 140 -11.33 20.02 8.48
CA SER A 140 -12.07 19.18 7.55
C SER A 140 -11.23 18.70 6.37
N ARG A 141 -11.13 17.39 6.18
CA ARG A 141 -10.35 16.69 5.14
C ARG A 141 -11.30 15.99 4.16
N VAL A 142 -11.29 16.48 2.94
CA VAL A 142 -12.30 16.15 1.94
C VAL A 142 -11.65 15.93 0.58
N LEU A 143 -12.24 15.04 -0.21
CA LEU A 143 -11.80 14.67 -1.54
C LEU A 143 -12.94 14.85 -2.56
N TYR A 144 -12.63 15.29 -3.78
CA TYR A 144 -13.61 15.51 -4.85
C TYR A 144 -13.45 14.46 -5.96
N LEU A 145 -14.58 13.96 -6.44
CA LEU A 145 -14.67 12.93 -7.49
C LEU A 145 -15.22 13.49 -8.80
N ASP A 146 -14.85 12.88 -9.93
CA ASP A 146 -15.37 13.18 -11.28
C ASP A 146 -16.76 12.57 -11.56
N LYS A 147 -17.34 11.87 -10.59
CA LYS A 147 -18.68 11.27 -10.64
C LYS A 147 -19.58 11.87 -9.57
N GLY A 148 -20.87 11.91 -9.83
CA GLY A 148 -21.88 12.46 -8.96
C GLY A 148 -23.20 11.68 -8.98
N ALA A 149 -24.28 12.39 -8.70
CA ALA A 149 -25.63 11.83 -8.62
C ALA A 149 -26.12 11.29 -9.97
N ALA A 150 -25.64 11.82 -11.10
CA ALA A 150 -25.98 11.32 -12.43
C ALA A 150 -25.52 9.86 -12.64
N GLU A 151 -24.42 9.47 -12.00
CA GLU A 151 -23.86 8.12 -12.04
C GLU A 151 -24.32 7.24 -10.88
N GLY A 152 -25.33 7.68 -10.12
CA GLY A 152 -25.95 6.92 -9.04
C GLY A 152 -25.26 7.07 -7.69
N LEU A 153 -24.36 8.05 -7.53
CA LEU A 153 -23.75 8.33 -6.24
C LEU A 153 -24.74 8.97 -5.27
N LYS A 154 -24.71 8.53 -4.02
CA LYS A 154 -25.59 8.98 -2.94
C LYS A 154 -24.79 9.27 -1.69
N VAL A 155 -25.34 10.12 -0.83
CA VAL A 155 -24.79 10.40 0.50
C VAL A 155 -24.68 9.09 1.30
N ASP A 156 -23.66 8.99 2.13
CA ASP A 156 -23.32 7.84 2.98
C ASP A 156 -22.96 6.54 2.23
N GLN A 157 -22.63 6.61 0.94
CA GLN A 157 -21.96 5.50 0.26
C GLN A 157 -20.48 5.42 0.63
N ALA A 158 -19.99 4.20 0.87
CA ALA A 158 -18.59 3.95 1.16
C ALA A 158 -17.70 4.10 -0.07
N VAL A 159 -16.53 4.69 0.14
CA VAL A 159 -15.48 4.90 -0.85
C VAL A 159 -14.23 4.14 -0.40
N MET A 160 -13.65 3.35 -1.31
CA MET A 160 -12.49 2.53 -1.03
C MET A 160 -11.54 2.42 -2.22
N THR A 161 -10.34 1.95 -1.95
CA THR A 161 -9.34 1.50 -2.93
C THR A 161 -9.12 0.00 -2.76
N PRO A 162 -8.39 -0.66 -3.67
CA PRO A 162 -7.98 -2.06 -3.49
C PRO A 162 -7.21 -2.32 -2.18
N ASP A 163 -6.50 -1.31 -1.67
CA ASP A 163 -5.70 -1.42 -0.45
C ASP A 163 -6.53 -1.28 0.84
N GLY A 164 -7.66 -0.58 0.78
CA GLY A 164 -8.48 -0.32 1.97
C GLY A 164 -9.49 0.81 1.82
N ILE A 165 -10.21 1.10 2.91
CA ILE A 165 -11.22 2.15 2.93
C ILE A 165 -10.59 3.56 2.85
N VAL A 166 -11.30 4.48 2.19
CA VAL A 166 -10.89 5.88 2.05
C VAL A 166 -11.79 6.81 2.84
N GLY A 167 -13.10 6.58 2.78
CA GLY A 167 -14.08 7.49 3.35
C GLY A 167 -15.50 7.20 2.91
N LYS A 168 -16.38 8.19 3.06
CA LYS A 168 -17.78 8.11 2.63
C LYS A 168 -18.22 9.37 1.92
N ILE A 169 -19.23 9.25 1.05
CA ILE A 169 -19.79 10.41 0.36
C ILE A 169 -20.55 11.30 1.35
N ARG A 170 -20.11 12.55 1.45
CA ARG A 170 -20.76 13.60 2.24
C ARG A 170 -21.87 14.29 1.44
N VAL A 171 -21.57 14.64 0.20
CA VAL A 171 -22.49 15.34 -0.71
C VAL A 171 -22.29 14.82 -2.12
N ALA A 172 -23.37 14.55 -2.84
CA ALA A 172 -23.34 14.22 -4.27
C ALA A 172 -23.97 15.38 -5.07
N PHE A 173 -23.17 16.04 -5.90
CA PHE A 173 -23.63 16.99 -6.91
C PHE A 173 -23.96 16.25 -8.21
N PRO A 174 -24.55 16.90 -9.25
CA PRO A 174 -24.93 16.20 -10.48
C PRO A 174 -23.79 15.44 -11.16
N HIS A 175 -22.59 16.03 -11.27
CA HIS A 175 -21.42 15.46 -11.98
C HIS A 175 -20.15 15.38 -11.12
N THR A 176 -20.26 15.65 -9.82
CA THR A 176 -19.12 15.56 -8.90
C THR A 176 -19.63 15.14 -7.53
N ALA A 177 -18.78 14.54 -6.72
CA ALA A 177 -19.12 14.14 -5.37
C ALA A 177 -18.00 14.52 -4.40
N GLN A 178 -18.41 14.83 -3.18
CA GLN A 178 -17.56 15.20 -2.09
C GLN A 178 -17.46 14.02 -1.11
N VAL A 179 -16.24 13.54 -0.87
CA VAL A 179 -15.93 12.41 0.00
C VAL A 179 -15.30 12.92 1.30
N LEU A 180 -15.88 12.55 2.43
CA LEU A 180 -15.31 12.76 3.75
C LEU A 180 -14.33 11.63 4.05
N LEU A 181 -13.05 11.97 4.26
CA LEU A 181 -12.00 10.99 4.50
C LEU A 181 -12.10 10.36 5.90
N ILE A 182 -11.58 9.14 6.09
CA ILE A 182 -11.56 8.47 7.40
C ILE A 182 -10.65 9.13 8.44
N ASN A 183 -9.68 9.94 8.01
CA ASN A 183 -8.77 10.67 8.88
C ASN A 183 -9.29 12.05 9.30
N ASP A 184 -10.49 12.42 8.87
CA ASP A 184 -11.18 13.63 9.29
C ASP A 184 -11.75 13.48 10.72
N PRO A 185 -11.65 14.52 11.59
CA PRO A 185 -12.14 14.44 12.97
C PRO A 185 -13.66 14.29 13.14
N THR A 186 -14.43 14.64 12.10
CA THR A 186 -15.88 14.45 12.00
C THR A 186 -16.27 13.12 11.35
N SER A 187 -15.30 12.38 10.81
CA SER A 187 -15.52 11.06 10.23
C SER A 187 -15.45 9.96 11.28
N GLY A 188 -16.30 8.96 11.12
CA GLY A 188 -16.38 7.78 11.97
C GLY A 188 -16.65 6.53 11.14
N ALA A 189 -15.97 5.44 11.48
CA ALA A 189 -16.18 4.13 10.86
C ALA A 189 -16.24 3.03 11.91
N GLY A 190 -17.18 2.10 11.76
CA GLY A 190 -17.28 0.90 12.58
C GLY A 190 -16.20 -0.10 12.18
N VAL A 191 -15.32 -0.44 13.12
CA VAL A 191 -14.20 -1.36 12.87
C VAL A 191 -14.22 -2.59 13.76
N LEU A 192 -13.48 -3.60 13.34
CA LEU A 192 -13.35 -4.90 13.93
C LEU A 192 -11.88 -5.28 13.91
N LEU A 193 -11.30 -5.51 15.09
CA LEU A 193 -9.95 -6.03 15.22
C LEU A 193 -9.92 -7.49 14.73
N ALA A 194 -8.98 -7.83 13.84
CA ALA A 194 -9.01 -9.10 13.13
C ALA A 194 -8.76 -10.32 14.03
N SER A 195 -7.82 -10.22 14.98
CA SER A 195 -7.44 -11.32 15.86
C SER A 195 -8.36 -11.41 17.07
N THR A 196 -8.61 -10.28 17.73
CA THR A 196 -9.42 -10.23 18.95
C THR A 196 -10.92 -10.21 18.69
N ARG A 197 -11.34 -9.89 17.45
CA ARG A 197 -12.76 -9.75 17.03
C ARG A 197 -13.53 -8.73 17.85
N ILE A 198 -12.83 -7.78 18.47
CA ILE A 198 -13.39 -6.67 19.22
C ILE A 198 -13.92 -5.63 18.23
N ARG A 199 -15.15 -5.17 18.46
CA ARG A 199 -15.75 -4.06 17.70
C ARG A 199 -15.39 -2.75 18.35
N ALA A 200 -15.01 -1.77 17.54
CA ALA A 200 -14.66 -0.45 18.02
C ALA A 200 -15.05 0.63 16.99
N ILE A 201 -14.92 1.89 17.39
CA ILE A 201 -15.20 3.04 16.54
C ILE A 201 -13.87 3.72 16.22
N LEU A 202 -13.62 3.85 14.93
CA LEU A 202 -12.47 4.55 14.38
C LEU A 202 -12.86 6.00 14.05
N ARG A 203 -11.99 6.93 14.41
CA ARG A 203 -12.17 8.37 14.24
C ARG A 203 -10.88 9.03 13.77
N GLY A 204 -10.99 10.08 12.97
CA GLY A 204 -9.84 10.93 12.65
C GLY A 204 -9.40 11.80 13.83
N SER A 205 -8.11 12.11 13.87
CA SER A 205 -7.52 13.14 14.73
C SER A 205 -7.38 14.46 13.96
N GLN A 206 -7.29 15.59 14.66
CA GLN A 206 -7.03 16.90 14.03
C GLN A 206 -5.72 16.90 13.23
N VAL A 207 -4.71 16.14 13.70
CA VAL A 207 -3.41 15.99 13.02
C VAL A 207 -3.51 15.12 11.75
N GLY A 208 -4.64 14.47 11.50
CA GLY A 208 -4.86 13.60 10.33
C GLY A 208 -4.40 12.15 10.53
N HIS A 209 -4.11 11.76 11.78
CA HIS A 209 -3.98 10.35 12.16
C HIS A 209 -5.34 9.71 12.38
N ILE A 210 -5.37 8.39 12.35
CA ILE A 210 -6.58 7.61 12.58
C ILE A 210 -6.45 6.91 13.92
N VAL A 211 -7.46 7.05 14.77
CA VAL A 211 -7.46 6.51 16.12
C VAL A 211 -8.73 5.74 16.40
N ILE A 212 -8.60 4.66 17.17
CA ILE A 212 -9.73 3.97 17.78
C ILE A 212 -9.87 4.52 19.20
N THR A 213 -11.07 4.97 19.55
CA THR A 213 -11.39 5.56 20.85
C THR A 213 -12.44 4.75 21.58
N ASN A 214 -12.62 5.04 22.88
CA ASN A 214 -13.63 4.44 23.74
C ASN A 214 -13.52 2.92 23.88
N LEU A 215 -12.29 2.40 23.94
CA LEU A 215 -12.02 0.98 24.13
C LEU A 215 -11.47 0.71 25.53
N THR A 216 -12.05 -0.27 26.23
CA THR A 216 -11.53 -0.73 27.52
C THR A 216 -10.19 -1.46 27.31
N PRO A 217 -9.18 -1.22 28.17
CA PRO A 217 -7.91 -1.92 28.11
C PRO A 217 -8.11 -3.44 28.08
N ASP A 218 -7.61 -4.08 27.03
CA ASP A 218 -7.64 -5.54 26.87
C ASP A 218 -6.26 -6.02 26.48
N SER A 219 -5.70 -6.94 27.27
CA SER A 219 -4.35 -7.49 27.09
C SER A 219 -4.19 -8.34 25.83
N ARG A 220 -5.29 -8.71 25.17
CA ARG A 220 -5.28 -9.45 23.92
C ARG A 220 -4.92 -8.59 22.71
N ILE A 221 -5.11 -7.27 22.80
CA ILE A 221 -4.85 -6.32 21.71
C ILE A 221 -3.34 -6.09 21.62
N LYS A 222 -2.78 -6.25 20.42
CA LYS A 222 -1.33 -6.12 20.17
C LYS A 222 -1.06 -5.16 19.03
N THR A 223 0.09 -4.48 19.09
CA THR A 223 0.61 -3.72 17.95
C THR A 223 0.85 -4.66 16.76
N GLY A 224 0.60 -4.15 15.54
CA GLY A 224 0.65 -4.90 14.30
C GLY A 224 -0.63 -5.70 13.96
N GLU A 225 -1.65 -5.72 14.82
CA GLU A 225 -2.93 -6.36 14.50
C GLU A 225 -3.65 -5.62 13.37
N LYS A 226 -4.29 -6.39 12.46
CA LYS A 226 -5.07 -5.84 11.35
C LYS A 226 -6.44 -5.36 11.83
N VAL A 227 -6.88 -4.23 11.29
CA VAL A 227 -8.18 -3.62 11.55
C VAL A 227 -9.02 -3.72 10.27
N LEU A 228 -10.22 -4.29 10.40
CA LEU A 228 -11.17 -4.48 9.31
C LEU A 228 -12.46 -3.69 9.61
N THR A 229 -13.29 -3.42 8.60
CA THR A 229 -14.63 -2.85 8.82
C THR A 229 -15.57 -3.87 9.46
N SER A 230 -16.39 -3.43 10.42
CA SER A 230 -17.32 -4.30 11.13
C SER A 230 -18.65 -4.47 10.39
N GLY A 231 -19.04 -3.51 9.54
CA GLY A 231 -20.35 -3.45 8.91
C GLY A 231 -21.49 -3.00 9.83
N GLY A 232 -21.19 -2.58 11.06
CA GLY A 232 -22.20 -2.14 12.02
C GLY A 232 -22.81 -0.77 11.73
N ASP A 233 -22.12 0.05 10.93
CA ASP A 233 -22.55 1.41 10.57
C ASP A 233 -23.40 1.48 9.29
N GLN A 234 -23.60 0.34 8.60
CA GLN A 234 -24.32 0.22 7.31
C GLN A 234 -23.73 1.02 6.14
N VAL A 235 -22.73 1.87 6.39
CA VAL A 235 -21.98 2.62 5.39
C VAL A 235 -20.94 1.72 4.74
N TYR A 236 -20.08 1.10 5.55
CA TYR A 236 -19.00 0.25 5.05
C TYR A 236 -19.42 -1.22 5.13
N PRO A 237 -19.38 -2.01 4.04
CA PRO A 237 -19.54 -3.44 4.15
C PRO A 237 -18.49 -4.06 5.07
N ARG A 238 -18.84 -5.17 5.71
CA ARG A 238 -17.93 -5.91 6.60
C ARG A 238 -16.72 -6.47 5.86
N GLY A 239 -15.54 -6.42 6.49
CA GLY A 239 -14.34 -7.12 6.05
C GLY A 239 -13.41 -6.34 5.12
N LEU A 240 -13.64 -5.05 4.90
CA LEU A 240 -12.71 -4.18 4.17
C LEU A 240 -11.51 -3.84 5.06
N SER A 241 -10.32 -3.77 4.47
CA SER A 241 -9.10 -3.40 5.20
C SER A 241 -9.14 -1.92 5.58
N VAL A 242 -8.77 -1.62 6.82
CA VAL A 242 -8.64 -0.23 7.30
C VAL A 242 -7.18 0.10 7.54
N GLY A 243 -6.46 -0.77 8.24
CA GLY A 243 -5.09 -0.50 8.64
C GLY A 243 -4.52 -1.52 9.63
N THR A 244 -3.40 -1.16 10.23
CA THR A 244 -2.73 -1.94 11.28
C THR A 244 -2.49 -1.09 12.52
N ILE A 245 -2.62 -1.69 13.70
CA ILE A 245 -2.35 -1.00 14.96
C ILE A 245 -0.87 -0.60 15.04
N GLU A 246 -0.61 0.68 15.21
CA GLU A 246 0.73 1.25 15.33
C GLU A 246 1.15 1.38 16.80
N SER A 247 0.29 1.97 17.62
CA SER A 247 0.55 2.19 19.05
C SER A 247 -0.72 2.08 19.88
N ILE A 248 -0.56 1.77 21.16
CA ILE A 248 -1.63 1.64 22.14
C ILE A 248 -1.23 2.51 23.34
N ALA A 249 -2.05 3.50 23.67
CA ALA A 249 -1.77 4.44 24.77
C ALA A 249 -3.04 4.64 25.63
N PRO A 250 -2.91 4.78 26.96
CA PRO A 250 -4.03 5.15 27.81
C PRO A 250 -4.62 6.50 27.37
N ASP A 251 -5.94 6.65 27.42
CA ASP A 251 -6.59 7.93 27.19
C ASP A 251 -6.37 8.83 28.41
N PRO A 252 -5.63 9.96 28.29
CA PRO A 252 -5.38 10.83 29.43
C PRO A 252 -6.65 11.55 29.90
N ASP A 253 -7.60 11.81 28.99
CA ASP A 253 -8.80 12.60 29.24
C ASP A 253 -9.98 11.72 29.69
N HIS A 254 -10.02 10.46 29.27
CA HIS A 254 -11.14 9.54 29.50
C HIS A 254 -10.71 8.21 30.13
N GLN A 255 -10.24 8.22 31.37
CA GLN A 255 -10.00 6.97 32.11
C GLN A 255 -11.35 6.27 32.41
N PRO A 256 -11.46 4.93 32.28
CA PRO A 256 -10.39 3.95 32.08
C PRO A 256 -10.16 3.53 30.60
N TYR A 257 -10.46 4.37 29.61
CA TYR A 257 -10.34 4.00 28.19
C TYR A 257 -8.89 4.12 27.66
N THR A 258 -8.66 3.47 26.51
CA THR A 258 -7.39 3.47 25.77
C THR A 258 -7.62 4.04 24.37
N ILE A 259 -6.65 4.79 23.87
CA ILE A 259 -6.58 5.26 22.49
C ILE A 259 -5.59 4.37 21.73
N ILE A 260 -6.02 3.85 20.59
CA ILE A 260 -5.18 3.03 19.71
C ILE A 260 -4.95 3.80 18.41
N GLN A 261 -3.69 4.05 18.06
CA GLN A 261 -3.35 4.64 16.78
C GLN A 261 -3.27 3.55 15.70
N VAL A 262 -3.89 3.83 14.56
CA VAL A 262 -3.96 2.90 13.43
C VAL A 262 -3.28 3.55 12.23
N LYS A 263 -2.31 2.84 11.67
CA LYS A 263 -1.72 3.20 10.38
C LYS A 263 -2.65 2.71 9.26
N PRO A 264 -3.19 3.61 8.41
CA PRO A 264 -4.08 3.21 7.33
C PRO A 264 -3.36 2.31 6.33
N SER A 265 -4.08 1.34 5.75
CA SER A 265 -3.57 0.51 4.65
C SER A 265 -3.44 1.32 3.36
N THR A 266 -4.37 2.24 3.12
CA THR A 266 -4.38 3.13 1.96
C THR A 266 -3.63 4.43 2.26
N ASN A 267 -2.82 4.90 1.31
CA ASN A 267 -2.22 6.22 1.40
C ASN A 267 -3.28 7.30 1.12
N LEU A 268 -3.83 7.88 2.18
CA LEU A 268 -4.91 8.88 2.08
C LEU A 268 -4.49 10.22 1.45
N PHE A 269 -3.18 10.46 1.31
CA PHE A 269 -2.65 11.71 0.74
C PHE A 269 -2.42 11.64 -0.77
N GLN A 270 -2.30 10.43 -1.33
CA GLN A 270 -1.99 10.19 -2.74
C GLN A 270 -3.02 9.21 -3.33
N ILE A 271 -4.27 9.66 -3.39
CA ILE A 271 -5.36 8.89 -3.98
C ILE A 271 -5.68 9.50 -5.34
N GLU A 272 -5.60 8.69 -6.38
CA GLU A 272 -5.93 9.11 -7.75
C GLU A 272 -7.26 8.53 -8.23
N GLU A 273 -7.57 7.30 -7.81
CA GLU A 273 -8.70 6.51 -8.29
C GLU A 273 -9.37 5.85 -7.10
N VAL A 274 -10.70 5.78 -7.11
CA VAL A 274 -11.50 5.18 -6.04
C VAL A 274 -12.67 4.37 -6.59
N LEU A 275 -13.16 3.45 -5.76
CA LEU A 275 -14.38 2.70 -5.98
C LEU A 275 -15.41 3.14 -4.96
N VAL A 276 -16.57 3.58 -5.44
CA VAL A 276 -17.74 3.84 -4.61
C VAL A 276 -18.65 2.63 -4.61
N ILE A 277 -19.08 2.22 -3.43
CA ILE A 277 -20.02 1.10 -3.25
C ILE A 277 -21.44 1.62 -3.37
N THR A 278 -22.12 1.21 -4.44
CA THR A 278 -23.52 1.59 -4.70
C THR A 278 -24.51 0.51 -4.31
N GLY A 279 -24.07 -0.75 -4.22
CA GLY A 279 -24.91 -1.90 -3.85
C GLY A 279 -24.22 -2.82 -2.85
N THR A 280 -24.51 -2.60 -1.57
CA THR A 280 -24.22 -3.56 -0.50
C THR A 280 -25.26 -4.68 -0.56
N GLN A 281 -24.82 -5.93 -0.49
CA GLN A 281 -25.62 -7.16 -0.63
C GLN A 281 -26.75 -7.34 0.42
N GLY A 282 -27.08 -6.30 1.20
CA GLY A 282 -28.25 -6.21 2.08
C GLY A 282 -29.50 -5.65 1.41
N ASP A 283 -29.39 -5.01 0.24
CA ASP A 283 -30.56 -4.65 -0.56
C ASP A 283 -31.03 -5.88 -1.34
N LEU A 284 -31.76 -6.76 -0.64
CA LEU A 284 -32.66 -7.70 -1.30
C LEU A 284 -33.42 -6.91 -2.39
N PRO A 285 -33.50 -7.41 -3.64
CA PRO A 285 -34.20 -6.71 -4.70
C PRO A 285 -35.60 -6.34 -4.21
N ALA A 286 -36.11 -5.16 -4.59
CA ALA A 286 -37.39 -4.64 -4.08
C ALA A 286 -38.57 -5.63 -4.19
N VAL A 287 -38.46 -6.60 -5.10
CA VAL A 287 -39.38 -7.75 -5.23
C VAL A 287 -39.29 -8.70 -4.03
N ALA A 288 -38.09 -9.11 -3.62
CA ALA A 288 -37.87 -9.95 -2.44
C ALA A 288 -38.25 -9.26 -1.12
N GLN A 289 -38.10 -7.92 -1.03
CA GLN A 289 -38.62 -7.16 0.12
C GLN A 289 -40.15 -7.17 0.17
N LYS A 290 -40.84 -7.09 -0.97
CA LYS A 290 -42.30 -7.22 -1.05
C LYS A 290 -42.76 -8.63 -0.71
N ASP A 291 -42.07 -9.65 -1.20
CA ASP A 291 -42.41 -11.05 -0.93
C ASP A 291 -42.23 -11.41 0.56
N LEU A 292 -41.17 -10.89 1.20
CA LEU A 292 -40.98 -11.02 2.65
C LEU A 292 -42.04 -10.25 3.44
N ALA A 293 -42.39 -9.02 3.03
CA ALA A 293 -43.45 -8.26 3.69
C ALA A 293 -44.81 -8.98 3.60
N GLN A 294 -45.11 -9.61 2.46
CA GLN A 294 -46.32 -10.42 2.26
C GLN A 294 -46.27 -11.73 3.06
N GLY A 295 -45.12 -12.39 3.13
CA GLY A 295 -44.91 -13.58 3.95
C GLY A 295 -45.08 -13.33 5.45
N VAL A 296 -44.65 -12.17 5.95
CA VAL A 296 -44.81 -11.78 7.36
C VAL A 296 -46.26 -11.40 7.67
N ALA A 297 -46.97 -10.74 6.74
CA ALA A 297 -48.39 -10.43 6.89
C ALA A 297 -49.26 -11.69 6.95
N THR A 298 -49.05 -12.64 6.03
CA THR A 298 -49.76 -13.92 6.00
C THR A 298 -49.43 -14.79 7.22
N ALA A 299 -48.17 -14.83 7.66
CA ALA A 299 -47.80 -15.53 8.89
C ALA A 299 -48.49 -14.94 10.14
N LYS A 300 -48.64 -13.61 10.21
CA LYS A 300 -49.34 -12.93 11.30
C LYS A 300 -50.85 -13.23 11.30
N GLU A 301 -51.47 -13.28 10.12
CA GLU A 301 -52.88 -13.66 9.96
C GLU A 301 -53.13 -15.13 10.34
N ILE A 302 -52.23 -16.05 9.92
CA ILE A 302 -52.31 -17.47 10.28
C ILE A 302 -52.10 -17.66 11.79
N ALA A 303 -51.18 -16.91 12.41
CA ALA A 303 -50.97 -16.94 13.85
C ALA A 303 -52.18 -16.40 14.63
N ALA A 304 -52.82 -15.33 14.15
CA ALA A 304 -54.05 -14.79 14.74
C ALA A 304 -55.24 -15.74 14.58
N ALA A 305 -55.41 -16.37 13.41
CA ALA A 305 -56.44 -17.37 13.17
C ALA A 305 -56.23 -18.63 14.02
N LYS A 306 -54.98 -19.04 14.23
CA LYS A 306 -54.64 -20.17 15.10
C LYS A 306 -54.92 -19.86 16.57
N ALA A 307 -54.58 -18.67 17.04
CA ALA A 307 -54.90 -18.24 18.41
C ALA A 307 -56.42 -18.19 18.66
N ALA A 308 -57.21 -17.70 17.70
CA ALA A 308 -58.67 -17.70 17.79
C ALA A 308 -59.26 -19.12 17.76
N ALA A 309 -58.66 -20.04 17.00
CA ALA A 309 -59.06 -21.45 16.96
C ALA A 309 -58.73 -22.19 18.27
N ASP A 310 -57.58 -21.90 18.88
CA ASP A 310 -57.18 -22.46 20.17
C ASP A 310 -58.08 -21.94 21.31
N GLU A 311 -58.50 -20.67 21.28
CA GLU A 311 -59.51 -20.12 22.22
C GLU A 311 -60.90 -20.75 22.02
N ALA A 312 -61.36 -20.90 20.77
CA ALA A 312 -62.64 -21.54 20.48
C ALA A 312 -62.66 -23.03 20.88
N ALA A 313 -61.53 -23.73 20.74
CA ALA A 313 -61.36 -25.11 21.20
C ALA A 313 -61.36 -25.21 22.74
N ALA A 314 -60.75 -24.24 23.43
CA ALA A 314 -60.79 -24.16 24.89
C ALA A 314 -62.20 -23.91 25.43
N GLU A 315 -62.98 -23.04 24.77
CA GLU A 315 -64.39 -22.82 25.13
C GLU A 315 -65.27 -24.04 24.85
N ALA A 316 -65.07 -24.74 23.73
CA ALA A 316 -65.81 -25.95 23.41
C ALA A 316 -65.51 -27.10 24.40
N ALA A 317 -64.24 -27.23 24.82
CA ALA A 317 -63.84 -28.19 25.85
C ALA A 317 -64.41 -27.84 27.23
N ALA A 318 -64.52 -26.55 27.57
CA ALA A 318 -65.17 -26.11 28.81
C ALA A 318 -66.69 -26.41 28.81
N ARG A 319 -67.37 -26.24 27.67
CA ARG A 319 -68.80 -26.53 27.52
C ARG A 319 -69.12 -28.03 27.58
N SER A 320 -68.28 -28.88 26.98
CA SER A 320 -68.44 -30.33 27.06
C SER A 320 -68.13 -30.87 28.45
N ALA A 321 -67.11 -30.34 29.12
CA ALA A 321 -66.84 -30.66 30.53
C ALA A 321 -68.02 -30.28 31.45
N ALA A 322 -68.65 -29.13 31.23
CA ALA A 322 -69.84 -28.72 31.97
C ALA A 322 -71.06 -29.64 31.73
N GLN A 323 -71.28 -30.10 30.49
CA GLN A 323 -72.34 -31.06 30.17
C GLN A 323 -72.09 -32.44 30.78
N ILE A 324 -70.85 -32.93 30.77
CA ILE A 324 -70.48 -34.21 31.40
C ILE A 324 -70.69 -34.16 32.93
N ILE A 325 -70.40 -33.01 33.56
CA ILE A 325 -70.64 -32.80 34.99
C ILE A 325 -72.14 -32.73 35.29
N ALA A 326 -72.93 -32.10 34.42
CA ALA A 326 -74.39 -32.02 34.56
C ALA A 326 -75.09 -33.37 34.34
N GLU A 327 -74.58 -34.22 33.46
CA GLU A 327 -75.15 -35.55 33.17
C GLU A 327 -74.80 -36.59 34.25
N LYS A 328 -73.72 -36.40 35.02
CA LYS A 328 -73.25 -37.35 36.04
C LYS A 328 -73.93 -37.20 37.41
N LEU A 329 -74.98 -36.39 37.53
CA LEU A 329 -75.76 -36.23 38.76
C LEU A 329 -77.17 -36.83 38.58
N PRO A 330 -77.42 -38.07 39.03
CA PRO A 330 -78.76 -38.50 39.40
C PRO A 330 -79.11 -37.96 40.80
N SER A 331 -80.37 -37.53 40.91
CA SER A 331 -81.11 -37.13 42.11
C SER A 331 -80.78 -37.92 43.38
N ILE A 332 -80.73 -37.24 44.54
CA ILE A 332 -81.38 -37.62 45.82
C ILE A 332 -81.29 -36.46 46.84
N HIS A 333 -82.39 -36.30 47.58
CA HIS A 333 -82.68 -35.35 48.66
C HIS A 333 -81.99 -35.67 50.01
N GLU A 334 -82.02 -34.67 50.90
CA GLU A 334 -81.95 -34.71 52.39
C GLU A 334 -80.61 -35.18 53.00
N GLY A 335 -79.94 -34.50 53.94
CA GLY A 335 -80.23 -33.32 54.73
C GLY A 335 -79.61 -33.53 56.12
N GLU A 336 -78.55 -32.81 56.49
CA GLU A 336 -78.24 -32.51 57.91
C GLU A 336 -77.13 -31.45 58.03
N THR A 337 -77.54 -30.31 58.62
CA THR A 337 -76.83 -29.41 59.55
C THR A 337 -75.32 -29.21 59.41
N ALA A 338 -74.91 -28.00 59.06
CA ALA A 338 -74.27 -27.06 60.00
C ALA A 338 -73.98 -25.73 59.29
N GLU A 339 -74.79 -24.71 59.57
CA GLU A 339 -74.45 -23.32 59.28
C GLU A 339 -73.35 -22.86 60.23
N GLN A 340 -72.22 -22.39 59.68
CA GLN A 340 -71.49 -21.31 60.33
C GLN A 340 -70.75 -20.46 59.30
N SER A 341 -71.45 -19.39 58.93
CA SER A 341 -70.92 -18.16 58.37
C SER A 341 -69.92 -17.52 59.34
N ALA A 342 -68.71 -17.23 58.88
CA ALA A 342 -67.74 -16.42 59.59
C ALA A 342 -67.21 -15.30 58.68
N SER A 343 -67.46 -14.06 59.10
CA SER A 343 -66.65 -12.83 58.93
C SER A 343 -67.40 -11.69 59.64
N PRO A 344 -66.77 -10.59 60.10
CA PRO A 344 -65.36 -10.19 59.97
C PRO A 344 -64.73 -9.65 61.29
N ASP A 345 -63.39 -9.69 61.41
CA ASP A 345 -62.62 -8.54 61.89
C ASP A 345 -61.10 -8.81 61.82
N ALA A 346 -60.40 -7.98 61.03
CA ALA A 346 -59.03 -7.46 61.20
C ALA A 346 -58.33 -7.17 59.85
N LYS A 347 -57.91 -5.92 59.65
CA LYS A 347 -57.09 -5.37 58.54
C LYS A 347 -56.13 -4.31 59.15
N PRO A 348 -55.08 -3.77 58.47
CA PRO A 348 -54.36 -4.20 57.25
C PRO A 348 -52.80 -4.13 57.35
N ALA A 349 -52.11 -4.79 56.39
CA ALA A 349 -50.98 -4.30 55.55
C ALA A 349 -49.87 -5.37 55.30
N PRO A 350 -49.01 -5.24 54.26
CA PRO A 350 -49.32 -5.20 52.84
C PRO A 350 -48.60 -6.31 52.02
N THR A 351 -48.97 -6.36 50.75
CA THR A 351 -48.67 -7.30 49.65
C THR A 351 -47.20 -7.40 49.19
N THR A 352 -46.73 -8.63 48.92
CA THR A 352 -45.72 -8.93 47.88
C THR A 352 -46.04 -10.27 47.19
N PRO A 353 -46.11 -10.36 45.84
CA PRO A 353 -46.47 -11.58 45.11
C PRO A 353 -45.29 -12.56 44.93
N ALA A 354 -45.62 -13.85 44.92
CA ALA A 354 -44.71 -14.98 44.73
C ALA A 354 -44.14 -15.07 43.30
N VAL A 355 -42.84 -15.33 43.21
CA VAL A 355 -42.08 -15.60 41.97
C VAL A 355 -42.22 -17.08 41.58
N PRO A 356 -42.52 -17.43 40.31
CA PRO A 356 -42.57 -18.82 39.85
C PRO A 356 -41.16 -19.41 39.65
N LYS A 357 -41.02 -20.69 40.01
CA LYS A 357 -39.78 -21.48 40.00
C LYS A 357 -39.36 -21.84 38.55
N PRO A 358 -38.10 -21.66 38.12
CA PRO A 358 -37.66 -22.10 36.79
C PRO A 358 -37.43 -23.63 36.73
N PRO A 359 -37.56 -24.26 35.54
CA PRO A 359 -37.37 -25.70 35.37
C PRO A 359 -35.87 -26.10 35.44
N PRO A 360 -35.55 -27.36 35.77
CA PRO A 360 -34.18 -27.81 35.97
C PRO A 360 -33.40 -27.94 34.66
N THR A 361 -32.09 -27.64 34.72
CA THR A 361 -31.15 -27.76 33.61
C THR A 361 -30.71 -29.22 33.42
N MET A 362 -30.80 -29.73 32.19
CA MET A 362 -30.15 -30.98 31.78
C MET A 362 -28.80 -30.65 31.15
N HIS A 363 -27.69 -30.92 31.86
CA HIS A 363 -26.42 -31.45 31.33
C HIS A 363 -25.33 -31.47 32.42
N PRO A 364 -24.51 -32.54 32.53
CA PRO A 364 -23.32 -32.53 33.38
C PRO A 364 -22.08 -32.06 32.59
N ASP A 365 -21.52 -30.91 32.96
CA ASP A 365 -20.24 -30.43 32.42
C ASP A 365 -19.06 -31.25 32.94
N ARG A 366 -18.15 -31.58 32.02
CA ARG A 366 -17.05 -32.55 32.17
C ARG A 366 -15.79 -31.99 32.85
N TYR A 367 -15.88 -30.86 33.55
CA TYR A 367 -14.72 -30.18 34.13
C TYR A 367 -15.04 -29.60 35.52
N THR A 368 -15.11 -30.46 36.53
CA THR A 368 -14.84 -30.05 37.92
C THR A 368 -14.24 -31.22 38.67
N THR A 369 -13.01 -31.06 39.14
CA THR A 369 -12.32 -32.04 39.98
C THR A 369 -12.42 -31.57 41.43
N GLY A 370 -13.08 -32.38 42.27
CA GLY A 370 -12.75 -32.49 43.69
C GLY A 370 -13.38 -31.47 44.65
N THR A 371 -14.37 -31.96 45.39
CA THR A 371 -14.67 -31.67 46.82
C THR A 371 -14.77 -30.20 47.26
N THR A 372 -15.99 -29.65 47.19
CA THR A 372 -16.41 -28.56 48.08
C THR A 372 -17.17 -29.18 49.26
N PRO A 373 -16.70 -29.04 50.52
CA PRO A 373 -17.45 -29.53 51.67
C PRO A 373 -18.73 -28.69 51.89
N PRO A 374 -19.81 -29.29 52.43
CA PRO A 374 -21.10 -28.63 52.58
C PRO A 374 -21.03 -27.44 53.57
N ALA A 375 -21.81 -26.41 53.30
CA ALA A 375 -21.82 -25.11 53.97
C ALA A 375 -22.15 -25.11 55.48
N SER A 376 -22.33 -26.27 56.10
CA SER A 376 -22.63 -26.43 57.54
C SER A 376 -21.39 -26.39 58.44
N SER A 377 -20.17 -26.30 57.89
CA SER A 377 -18.91 -26.33 58.66
C SER A 377 -18.21 -24.97 58.83
N LEU A 378 -18.80 -23.86 58.35
CA LEU A 378 -18.19 -22.53 58.46
C LEU A 378 -18.91 -21.69 59.53
N LYS A 379 -18.22 -21.41 60.65
CA LYS A 379 -18.65 -20.42 61.65
C LYS A 379 -18.26 -19.01 61.18
N PRO A 380 -19.17 -18.00 61.19
CA PRO A 380 -18.81 -16.63 60.88
C PRO A 380 -17.97 -16.01 62.02
N GLY A 381 -16.79 -15.46 61.71
CA GLY A 381 -15.98 -14.68 62.64
C GLY A 381 -14.69 -15.34 63.18
N ALA A 382 -14.24 -16.46 62.63
CA ALA A 382 -12.94 -17.04 62.99
C ALA A 382 -11.81 -16.43 62.13
N GLU A 383 -10.83 -15.81 62.79
CA GLU A 383 -9.59 -15.30 62.17
C GLU A 383 -8.89 -16.43 61.39
N HIS A 384 -8.68 -16.20 60.10
CA HIS A 384 -7.89 -17.12 59.27
C HIS A 384 -6.41 -16.78 59.45
N GLU A 385 -5.68 -17.70 60.07
CA GLU A 385 -4.23 -17.69 60.18
C GLU A 385 -3.60 -17.83 58.78
N ALA A 386 -2.76 -16.87 58.41
CA ALA A 386 -2.11 -16.83 57.10
C ALA A 386 -1.16 -18.03 56.91
N PRO A 387 -1.10 -18.66 55.73
CA PRO A 387 -0.20 -19.78 55.50
C PRO A 387 1.26 -19.31 55.52
N SER A 388 2.02 -19.85 56.47
CA SER A 388 3.48 -19.74 56.58
C SER A 388 4.15 -20.33 55.32
N TYR A 389 4.87 -19.48 54.57
CA TYR A 389 5.74 -19.91 53.48
C TYR A 389 7.05 -20.47 54.07
N ALA A 390 7.27 -21.78 53.93
CA ALA A 390 8.59 -22.37 54.14
C ALA A 390 9.54 -22.00 52.98
N PRO A 391 10.85 -21.79 53.24
CA PRO A 391 11.79 -21.29 52.23
C PRO A 391 12.18 -22.38 51.23
N MET A 392 12.06 -22.07 49.94
CA MET A 392 12.46 -22.96 48.83
C MET A 392 13.93 -22.72 48.46
N VAL A 393 14.70 -23.80 48.47
CA VAL A 393 16.14 -23.94 48.17
C VAL A 393 16.49 -23.51 46.73
N PRO A 394 17.66 -22.89 46.46
CA PRO A 394 18.04 -22.43 45.13
C PRO A 394 18.37 -23.57 44.15
N ARG A 395 17.97 -23.37 42.89
CA ARG A 395 18.22 -24.26 41.74
C ARG A 395 19.59 -23.96 41.11
N PRO A 396 20.38 -24.97 40.68
CA PRO A 396 21.72 -24.72 40.13
C PRO A 396 21.67 -24.08 38.74
N GLU A 397 22.53 -23.08 38.55
CA GLU A 397 22.73 -22.32 37.33
C GLU A 397 23.35 -23.19 36.22
N ARG A 398 22.81 -23.09 35.01
CA ARG A 398 23.41 -23.66 33.80
C ARG A 398 24.23 -22.55 33.13
N GLY A 399 25.54 -22.78 33.04
CA GLY A 399 26.56 -21.80 32.69
C GLY A 399 26.40 -21.13 31.33
N ILE A 400 26.77 -19.85 31.31
CA ILE A 400 26.95 -19.00 30.15
C ILE A 400 28.43 -19.07 29.81
N SER A 401 28.80 -19.66 28.67
CA SER A 401 30.18 -19.68 28.21
C SER A 401 30.45 -18.42 27.37
N GLN A 402 31.20 -17.48 27.95
CA GLN A 402 31.88 -16.41 27.23
C GLN A 402 33.15 -16.95 26.57
N SER A 403 33.42 -16.55 25.34
CA SER A 403 34.77 -16.61 24.77
C SER A 403 35.01 -15.36 23.91
N GLN A 404 36.00 -14.60 24.34
CA GLN A 404 36.54 -13.37 23.74
C GLN A 404 37.53 -13.67 22.57
N PRO A 405 38.06 -12.65 21.85
CA PRO A 405 38.30 -12.67 20.41
C PRO A 405 39.74 -13.01 20.01
N ARG A 406 39.97 -13.34 18.73
CA ARG A 406 41.30 -13.34 18.10
C ARG A 406 41.27 -12.81 16.66
N SER A 407 42.32 -12.08 16.36
CA SER A 407 42.67 -11.21 15.23
C SER A 407 43.25 -11.93 14.00
N GLU A 408 43.03 -11.29 12.83
CA GLU A 408 43.91 -11.02 11.67
C GLU A 408 44.96 -12.02 11.10
N GLY A 409 45.06 -12.00 9.76
CA GLY A 409 46.19 -12.44 8.90
C GLY A 409 45.80 -13.60 7.95
N GLU A 410 45.52 -13.43 6.65
CA GLU A 410 46.32 -13.01 5.47
C GLU A 410 46.48 -14.20 4.47
N ASP A 411 46.45 -13.86 3.17
CA ASP A 411 46.88 -14.59 1.95
C ASP A 411 46.02 -15.64 1.20
N SER A 412 45.39 -15.15 0.10
CA SER A 412 45.51 -15.55 -1.35
C SER A 412 45.31 -17.02 -1.83
N PRO A 413 44.94 -17.34 -3.11
CA PRO A 413 44.35 -16.57 -4.24
C PRO A 413 43.09 -17.27 -4.88
N PRO A 414 42.47 -16.74 -5.99
CA PRO A 414 41.24 -17.30 -6.56
C PRO A 414 41.48 -18.32 -7.68
N ALA A 415 40.66 -19.37 -7.73
CA ALA A 415 40.61 -20.33 -8.83
C ALA A 415 39.37 -20.09 -9.70
N THR A 416 39.66 -19.79 -10.97
CA THR A 416 38.78 -19.82 -12.14
C THR A 416 38.36 -21.26 -12.46
N ASP A 417 37.06 -21.53 -12.70
CA ASP A 417 36.55 -22.20 -13.91
C ASP A 417 35.07 -22.65 -13.82
N ALA A 418 34.45 -22.69 -15.00
CA ALA A 418 33.21 -23.37 -15.42
C ALA A 418 31.90 -22.53 -15.54
N PRO A 419 31.46 -22.23 -16.78
CA PRO A 419 30.11 -21.71 -17.07
C PRO A 419 29.06 -22.86 -17.21
N PRO A 420 27.77 -22.61 -16.91
CA PRO A 420 26.72 -23.63 -17.06
C PRO A 420 26.25 -23.80 -18.52
N ALA A 421 26.05 -25.05 -18.92
CA ALA A 421 25.58 -25.48 -20.24
C ALA A 421 24.14 -25.01 -20.59
N PRO A 422 23.83 -24.76 -21.88
CA PRO A 422 22.51 -24.30 -22.30
C PRO A 422 21.48 -25.45 -22.38
N LYS A 423 20.31 -25.22 -21.79
CA LYS A 423 19.13 -26.08 -21.91
C LYS A 423 18.60 -26.07 -23.36
N GLN A 424 18.43 -27.27 -23.91
CA GLN A 424 17.88 -27.53 -25.23
C GLN A 424 16.45 -26.98 -25.37
N ARG A 425 16.20 -26.25 -26.47
CA ARG A 425 14.86 -25.87 -26.93
C ARG A 425 14.13 -27.11 -27.45
N GLN A 426 12.93 -27.35 -26.94
CA GLN A 426 11.98 -28.30 -27.53
C GLN A 426 11.43 -27.75 -28.86
N PRO A 427 11.22 -28.59 -29.88
CA PRO A 427 10.64 -28.16 -31.14
C PRO A 427 9.11 -27.97 -31.03
N LYS A 428 8.66 -26.94 -31.74
CA LYS A 428 7.28 -26.50 -31.98
C LYS A 428 6.47 -27.63 -32.67
N PRO A 429 5.25 -27.98 -32.22
CA PRO A 429 4.41 -28.92 -32.96
C PRO A 429 3.78 -28.22 -34.17
N GLU A 430 3.87 -28.97 -35.27
CA GLU A 430 3.41 -28.71 -36.62
C GLU A 430 1.87 -28.65 -36.67
N SER A 431 1.35 -27.61 -37.33
CA SER A 431 -0.07 -27.40 -37.54
C SER A 431 -0.60 -28.40 -38.58
N ALA A 432 -1.34 -29.40 -38.12
CA ALA A 432 -2.18 -30.23 -38.96
C ALA A 432 -3.42 -29.42 -39.38
N ASN A 433 -3.57 -29.22 -40.69
CA ASN A 433 -4.85 -28.92 -41.33
C ASN A 433 -5.56 -30.26 -41.58
N PRO A 434 -6.87 -30.37 -41.30
CA PRO A 434 -7.76 -30.81 -42.39
C PRO A 434 -9.14 -30.15 -42.38
N ASP A 435 -9.59 -29.83 -43.60
CA ASP A 435 -10.96 -29.84 -44.14
C ASP A 435 -12.13 -29.35 -43.27
N ASN A 436 -12.69 -28.18 -43.64
CA ASN A 436 -14.04 -28.07 -44.24
C ASN A 436 -14.28 -26.66 -44.81
#